data_AF-A0A239ECK1-F1
#
_entry.id   AF-A0A239ECK1-F1
#
_cell.length_a   1.000
_cell.length_b   1.000
_cell.length_c   1.000
_cell.angle_alpha   90.00
_cell.angle_beta   90.00
_cell.angle_gamma   90.00
#
_symmetry.space_group_name_H-M   'P 1'
#
loop_
_entity.id
_entity.type
_entity.pdbx_description
1 polymer ?
#
loop_
_entity_poly.entity_id
_entity_poly.type
_entity_poly.pdbx_seq_one_letter_code
_entity_poly.pdbx_strand_id
1 'polypeptide(L)'
;MTTTMNGYSTDPPTTTITVNGKTATVRKGDVALIFLALGWLYHHRVEPVVTFNGYRSASTNTASGSVFSTSNHRSATAVDINGYKWPYQATHRNTYKPMPAALAKKVRRKVLKKLPCVRWGQDFPAPYGDPMHFEITGNTATTANKLRGGKYKVKRATWLHDGPKGGTKNRTRKLRKGTRVTVVLNLGKWALTAKGDWIRMKRVKK
;
A
#
# COMPACT_ATOMS: atom_id res chain seq x y z
N MET A 1 21.64 18.01 -1.69
CA MET A 1 20.63 17.16 -1.01
C MET A 1 20.96 15.71 -1.28
N THR A 2 21.07 14.87 -0.25
CA THR A 2 21.31 13.44 -0.42
C THR A 2 20.10 12.77 -1.07
N THR A 3 20.36 11.88 -2.04
CA THR A 3 19.32 11.10 -2.72
C THR A 3 19.40 9.64 -2.32
N THR A 4 18.25 8.98 -2.39
CA THR A 4 18.11 7.54 -2.17
C THR A 4 18.32 6.76 -3.47
N MET A 5 18.39 5.42 -3.40
CA MET A 5 18.64 4.55 -4.56
C MET A 5 17.64 4.75 -5.72
N ASN A 6 16.42 5.22 -5.45
CA ASN A 6 15.44 5.54 -6.48
C ASN A 6 15.40 7.04 -6.89
N GLY A 7 16.42 7.81 -6.53
CA GLY A 7 16.60 9.20 -6.96
C GLY A 7 15.81 10.25 -6.17
N TYR A 8 15.01 9.84 -5.19
CA TYR A 8 14.27 10.79 -4.34
C TYR A 8 15.15 11.37 -3.24
N SER A 9 14.92 12.64 -2.89
CA SER A 9 15.55 13.30 -1.74
C SER A 9 15.26 12.56 -0.43
N THR A 10 16.25 12.47 0.45
CA THR A 10 16.04 12.00 1.83
C THR A 10 15.18 13.00 2.62
N ASP A 11 14.57 12.49 3.70
CA ASP A 11 13.88 13.26 4.73
C ASP A 11 12.80 14.25 4.19
N PRO A 12 11.90 13.80 3.28
CA PRO A 12 10.90 14.67 2.69
C PRO A 12 9.72 14.94 3.63
N PRO A 13 8.79 15.85 3.26
CA PRO A 13 7.49 15.92 3.88
C PRO A 13 6.75 14.56 3.84
N THR A 14 6.36 14.06 5.01
CA THR A 14 5.69 12.77 5.17
C THR A 14 4.25 12.88 5.69
N THR A 15 3.50 11.80 5.54
CA THR A 15 2.16 11.62 6.11
C THR A 15 1.99 10.18 6.56
N THR A 16 1.03 9.93 7.45
CA THR A 16 0.71 8.60 7.94
C THR A 16 -0.46 8.01 7.16
N ILE A 17 -0.29 6.79 6.67
CA ILE A 17 -1.37 5.98 6.10
C ILE A 17 -1.68 4.82 7.04
N THR A 18 -2.95 4.39 7.08
CA THR A 18 -3.41 3.31 7.96
C THR A 18 -4.13 2.22 7.17
N VAL A 19 -3.75 0.97 7.41
CA VAL A 19 -4.42 -0.22 6.86
C VAL A 19 -4.53 -1.25 7.97
N ASN A 20 -5.74 -1.76 8.22
CA ASN A 20 -6.00 -2.76 9.25
C ASN A 20 -5.45 -2.37 10.65
N GLY A 21 -5.58 -1.09 11.01
CA GLY A 21 -5.05 -0.56 12.28
C GLY A 21 -3.52 -0.45 12.36
N LYS A 22 -2.79 -0.76 11.29
CA LYS A 22 -1.34 -0.62 11.19
C LYS A 22 -0.99 0.59 10.35
N THR A 23 0.03 1.33 10.77
CA THR A 23 0.37 2.65 10.22
C THR A 23 1.71 2.62 9.54
N ALA A 24 1.86 3.32 8.42
CA ALA A 24 3.17 3.58 7.81
C ALA A 24 3.33 5.07 7.53
N THR A 25 4.51 5.61 7.83
CA THR A 25 4.90 6.98 7.48
C THR A 25 5.45 6.99 6.06
N VAL A 26 4.86 7.73 5.14
CA VAL A 26 5.19 7.71 3.71
C VAL A 26 5.28 9.12 3.15
N ARG A 27 5.93 9.29 2.00
CA ARG A 27 6.04 10.59 1.31
C ARG A 27 4.64 11.12 0.99
N LYS A 28 4.40 12.41 1.25
CA LYS A 28 3.14 13.09 0.92
C LYS A 28 2.83 13.02 -0.60
N GLY A 29 1.57 13.21 -0.96
CA GLY A 29 1.12 13.27 -2.35
C GLY A 29 0.82 11.89 -2.94
N ASP A 30 1.20 11.68 -4.20
CA ASP A 30 0.86 10.46 -4.95
C ASP A 30 1.40 9.18 -4.31
N VAL A 31 2.59 9.24 -3.71
CA VAL A 31 3.20 8.09 -3.01
C VAL A 31 2.31 7.60 -1.88
N ALA A 32 1.76 8.50 -1.07
CA ALA A 32 0.84 8.14 0.00
C ALA A 32 -0.42 7.43 -0.52
N LEU A 33 -1.00 7.90 -1.63
CA LEU A 33 -2.15 7.26 -2.25
C LEU A 33 -1.81 5.86 -2.79
N ILE A 34 -0.65 5.72 -3.44
CA ILE A 34 -0.16 4.45 -4.00
C ILE A 34 0.08 3.43 -2.88
N PHE A 35 0.76 3.81 -1.79
CA PHE A 35 1.03 2.91 -0.68
C PHE A 35 -0.21 2.58 0.16
N LEU A 36 -1.16 3.50 0.28
CA LEU A 36 -2.48 3.19 0.84
C LEU A 36 -3.17 2.12 -0.02
N ALA A 37 -3.14 2.26 -1.35
CA ALA A 37 -3.67 1.25 -2.26
C ALA A 37 -2.95 -0.09 -2.13
N LEU A 38 -1.62 -0.06 -2.05
CA LEU A 38 -0.78 -1.23 -1.90
C LEU A 38 -1.15 -2.02 -0.64
N GLY A 39 -1.19 -1.35 0.51
CA GLY A 39 -1.52 -1.98 1.78
C GLY A 39 -2.92 -2.59 1.77
N TRP A 40 -3.93 -1.89 1.22
CA TRP A 40 -5.29 -2.42 1.12
C TRP A 40 -5.42 -3.60 0.16
N LEU A 41 -4.77 -3.53 -1.01
CA LEU A 41 -4.74 -4.64 -1.96
C LEU A 41 -4.04 -5.85 -1.34
N TYR A 42 -2.93 -5.65 -0.65
CA TYR A 42 -2.22 -6.70 0.06
C TYR A 42 -3.11 -7.34 1.14
N HIS A 43 -3.62 -6.53 2.08
CA HIS A 43 -4.45 -6.98 3.21
C HIS A 43 -5.63 -7.86 2.76
N HIS A 44 -6.32 -7.45 1.69
CA HIS A 44 -7.52 -8.16 1.24
C HIS A 44 -7.29 -9.27 0.21
N ARG A 45 -6.17 -9.27 -0.51
CA ARG A 45 -5.94 -10.18 -1.65
C ARG A 45 -4.80 -11.15 -1.46
N VAL A 46 -3.88 -10.86 -0.55
CA VAL A 46 -2.70 -11.68 -0.26
C VAL A 46 -2.88 -12.32 1.10
N GLU A 47 -2.80 -11.51 2.15
CA GLU A 47 -2.95 -11.89 3.55
C GLU A 47 -3.12 -10.65 4.44
N PRO A 48 -3.59 -10.78 5.70
CA PRO A 48 -3.72 -9.63 6.59
C PRO A 48 -2.40 -8.91 6.85
N VAL A 49 -2.42 -7.58 6.73
CA VAL A 49 -1.37 -6.69 7.23
C VAL A 49 -1.37 -6.70 8.76
N VAL A 50 -0.26 -7.17 9.36
CA VAL A 50 -0.01 -7.22 10.81
C VAL A 50 1.12 -6.28 11.23
N THR A 51 2.07 -5.99 10.33
CA THR A 51 3.02 -4.88 10.47
C THR A 51 3.09 -4.08 9.19
N PHE A 52 3.29 -2.77 9.31
CA PHE A 52 3.43 -1.86 8.18
C PHE A 52 4.44 -0.80 8.59
N ASN A 53 5.60 -0.75 7.95
CA ASN A 53 6.66 0.19 8.29
C ASN A 53 6.98 1.03 7.06
N GLY A 54 7.33 2.31 7.26
CA GLY A 54 7.63 3.23 6.16
C GLY A 54 8.95 3.94 6.40
N TYR A 55 8.93 5.28 6.34
CA TYR A 55 10.06 6.16 6.51
C TYR A 55 10.98 5.78 7.68
N ARG A 56 12.29 5.89 7.45
CA ARG A 56 13.33 5.76 8.47
C ARG A 56 14.20 7.02 8.45
N SER A 57 14.53 7.55 9.61
CA SER A 57 15.61 8.53 9.76
C SER A 57 16.97 7.88 9.46
N ALA A 58 18.05 8.67 9.42
CA ALA A 58 19.41 8.14 9.34
C ALA A 58 19.70 7.13 10.46
N SER A 59 19.43 7.52 11.70
CA SER A 59 19.65 6.69 12.89
C SER A 59 18.82 5.42 12.86
N THR A 60 17.52 5.52 12.52
CA THR A 60 16.62 4.36 12.45
C THR A 60 17.03 3.41 11.32
N ASN A 61 17.50 3.94 10.18
CA ASN A 61 17.97 3.13 9.07
C ASN A 61 19.19 2.30 9.47
N THR A 62 20.18 2.92 10.13
CA THR A 62 21.35 2.21 10.68
C THR A 62 20.93 1.17 11.73
N ALA A 63 20.10 1.56 12.70
CA ALA A 63 19.65 0.66 13.76
C ALA A 63 18.81 -0.52 13.25
N SER A 64 18.13 -0.37 12.10
CA SER A 64 17.37 -1.46 11.46
C SER A 64 18.25 -2.52 10.77
N GLY A 65 19.57 -2.39 10.83
CA GLY A 65 20.50 -3.27 10.12
C GLY A 65 20.49 -3.06 8.61
N SER A 66 20.06 -1.89 8.13
CA SER A 66 20.15 -1.56 6.71
C SER A 66 21.61 -1.56 6.30
N VAL A 67 21.93 -2.29 5.23
CA VAL A 67 23.27 -2.32 4.65
C VAL A 67 23.52 -1.14 3.71
N PHE A 68 22.52 -0.27 3.50
CA PHE A 68 22.60 0.90 2.62
C PHE A 68 22.21 2.18 3.35
N SER A 69 23.11 3.16 3.36
CA SER A 69 22.84 4.52 3.85
C SER A 69 21.83 5.27 2.98
N THR A 70 21.74 4.92 1.69
CA THR A 70 20.86 5.49 0.67
C THR A 70 19.53 4.72 0.50
N SER A 71 19.12 3.96 1.51
CA SER A 71 17.84 3.22 1.54
C SER A 71 16.64 4.04 1.10
N ASN A 72 15.75 3.46 0.29
CA ASN A 72 14.51 4.13 -0.17
C ASN A 72 13.51 4.42 0.96
N HIS A 73 13.70 3.81 2.14
CA HIS A 73 12.98 4.23 3.35
C HIS A 73 13.35 5.66 3.77
N ARG A 74 14.58 6.14 3.51
CA ARG A 74 15.01 7.50 3.84
C ARG A 74 14.27 8.57 3.06
N SER A 75 13.74 8.25 1.89
CA SER A 75 12.94 9.17 1.06
C SER A 75 11.43 8.94 1.20
N ALA A 76 11.02 8.12 2.18
CA ALA A 76 9.64 7.74 2.44
C ALA A 76 8.92 7.17 1.20
N THR A 77 9.68 6.57 0.28
CA THR A 77 9.21 5.97 -0.97
C THR A 77 9.39 4.45 -0.97
N ALA A 78 9.55 3.87 0.21
CA ALA A 78 9.50 2.44 0.45
C ALA A 78 8.66 2.13 1.69
N VAL A 79 8.05 0.94 1.69
CA VAL A 79 7.31 0.38 2.82
C VAL A 79 7.61 -1.09 2.97
N ASP A 80 7.63 -1.56 4.21
CA ASP A 80 7.74 -2.98 4.54
C ASP A 80 6.42 -3.47 5.12
N ILE A 81 5.92 -4.59 4.61
CA ILE A 81 4.69 -5.22 5.08
C ILE A 81 5.02 -6.59 5.66
N ASN A 82 4.55 -6.85 6.88
CA ASN A 82 4.68 -8.13 7.56
C ASN A 82 6.16 -8.58 7.72
N GLY A 83 7.06 -7.65 8.01
CA GLY A 83 8.52 -7.89 8.03
C GLY A 83 8.99 -9.07 8.88
N TYR A 84 8.42 -9.27 10.07
CA TYR A 84 8.76 -10.44 10.91
C TYR A 84 8.42 -11.78 10.26
N LYS A 85 7.42 -11.81 9.38
CA LYS A 85 6.99 -13.02 8.67
C LYS A 85 7.81 -13.25 7.41
N TRP A 86 8.24 -12.17 6.75
CA TRP A 86 8.90 -12.18 5.45
C TRP A 86 10.23 -11.43 5.52
N PRO A 87 11.25 -12.01 6.17
CA PRO A 87 12.49 -11.30 6.47
C PRO A 87 13.35 -11.06 5.22
N TYR A 88 14.19 -10.03 5.29
CA TYR A 88 15.19 -9.72 4.28
C TYR A 88 16.32 -10.76 4.27
N GLN A 89 16.61 -11.32 3.09
CA GLN A 89 17.59 -12.39 2.91
C GLN A 89 19.00 -12.02 3.38
N ALA A 90 19.47 -10.80 3.11
CA ALA A 90 20.85 -10.42 3.40
C ALA A 90 21.16 -10.42 4.90
N THR A 91 20.16 -10.13 5.75
CA THR A 91 20.28 -10.11 7.22
C THR A 91 19.82 -11.41 7.89
N HIS A 92 19.21 -12.34 7.15
CA HIS A 92 18.66 -13.59 7.68
C HIS A 92 19.15 -14.82 6.90
N ARG A 93 20.39 -14.82 6.40
CA ARG A 93 20.89 -15.84 5.45
C ARG A 93 20.61 -17.30 5.85
N ASN A 94 20.75 -17.63 7.14
CA ASN A 94 20.60 -18.99 7.65
C ASN A 94 19.15 -19.37 7.99
N THR A 95 18.26 -18.38 8.12
CA THR A 95 16.85 -18.56 8.52
C THR A 95 15.86 -18.03 7.48
N TYR A 96 16.38 -17.52 6.35
CA TYR A 96 15.60 -16.91 5.30
C TYR A 96 14.65 -17.92 4.69
N LYS A 97 13.37 -17.55 4.66
CA LYS A 97 12.34 -18.28 3.95
C LYS A 97 11.68 -17.32 2.97
N PRO A 98 11.75 -17.58 1.65
CA PRO A 98 11.05 -16.75 0.69
C PRO A 98 9.54 -16.86 0.91
N MET A 99 8.80 -15.86 0.44
CA MET A 99 7.34 -15.93 0.45
C MET A 99 6.87 -17.14 -0.39
N PRO A 100 5.96 -17.99 0.12
CA PRO A 100 5.43 -19.13 -0.62
C PRO A 100 4.91 -18.72 -2.00
N ALA A 101 5.19 -19.55 -3.02
CA ALA A 101 4.89 -19.25 -4.43
C ALA A 101 3.41 -18.84 -4.66
N ALA A 102 2.47 -19.45 -3.93
CA ALA A 102 1.05 -19.12 -4.00
C ALA A 102 0.75 -17.69 -3.52
N LEU A 103 1.39 -17.23 -2.46
CA LEU A 103 1.26 -15.84 -1.97
C LEU A 103 1.99 -14.86 -2.90
N ALA A 104 3.20 -15.21 -3.33
CA ALA A 104 3.96 -14.42 -4.29
C ALA A 104 3.18 -14.19 -5.61
N LYS A 105 2.48 -15.22 -6.10
CA LYS A 105 1.57 -15.12 -7.26
C LYS A 105 0.40 -14.16 -7.01
N LYS A 106 -0.15 -14.12 -5.78
CA LYS A 106 -1.18 -13.14 -5.41
C LYS A 106 -0.62 -11.73 -5.39
N VAL A 107 0.56 -11.50 -4.80
CA VAL A 107 1.24 -10.19 -4.80
C VAL A 107 1.36 -9.68 -6.24
N ARG A 108 1.99 -10.45 -7.13
CA ARG A 108 2.20 -10.04 -8.53
C ARG A 108 0.88 -9.78 -9.28
N ARG A 109 -0.08 -10.72 -9.22
CA ARG A 109 -1.32 -10.65 -10.03
C ARG A 109 -2.40 -9.73 -9.47
N LYS A 110 -2.47 -9.55 -8.15
CA LYS A 110 -3.57 -8.84 -7.48
C LYS A 110 -3.14 -7.48 -6.94
N VAL A 111 -1.86 -7.29 -6.66
CA VAL A 111 -1.29 -6.02 -6.15
C VAL A 111 -0.50 -5.32 -7.25
N LEU A 112 0.66 -5.86 -7.66
CA LEU A 112 1.62 -5.15 -8.52
C LEU A 112 1.07 -4.85 -9.92
N LYS A 113 0.25 -5.73 -10.51
CA LYS A 113 -0.42 -5.45 -11.80
C LYS A 113 -1.28 -4.16 -11.77
N LYS A 114 -1.73 -3.73 -10.59
CA LYS A 114 -2.50 -2.48 -10.41
C LYS A 114 -1.61 -1.27 -10.11
N LEU A 115 -0.36 -1.49 -9.73
CA LEU A 115 0.58 -0.49 -9.23
C LEU A 115 1.90 -0.59 -10.01
N PRO A 116 1.91 -0.27 -11.31
CA PRO A 116 3.08 -0.48 -12.17
C PRO A 116 4.31 0.37 -11.79
N CYS A 117 4.14 1.41 -10.97
CA CYS A 117 5.25 2.21 -10.44
C CYS A 117 5.85 1.64 -9.14
N VAL A 118 5.41 0.47 -8.69
CA VAL A 118 5.92 -0.19 -7.48
C VAL A 118 6.72 -1.43 -7.88
N ARG A 119 7.93 -1.54 -7.34
CA ARG A 119 8.77 -2.75 -7.38
C ARG A 119 8.67 -3.50 -6.05
N TRP A 120 8.84 -4.82 -6.11
CA TRP A 120 8.80 -5.69 -4.94
C TRP A 120 10.18 -6.31 -4.70
N GLY A 121 10.66 -6.24 -3.46
CA GLY A 121 12.01 -6.69 -3.08
C GLY A 121 12.23 -8.20 -3.19
N GLN A 122 11.17 -9.03 -3.19
CA GLN A 122 11.30 -10.47 -3.45
C GLN A 122 11.92 -10.77 -4.83
N ASP A 123 11.77 -9.85 -5.78
CA ASP A 123 12.29 -9.98 -7.15
C ASP A 123 13.75 -9.47 -7.28
N PHE A 124 14.39 -9.04 -6.18
CA PHE A 124 15.80 -8.66 -6.18
C PHE A 124 16.70 -9.89 -6.32
N PRO A 125 17.88 -9.75 -6.96
CA PRO A 125 18.82 -10.85 -7.09
C PRO A 125 19.33 -11.29 -5.71
N ALA A 126 19.64 -12.57 -5.58
CA ALA A 126 20.30 -13.07 -4.37
C ALA A 126 21.65 -12.35 -4.15
N PRO A 127 22.02 -12.06 -2.89
CA PRO A 127 21.35 -12.41 -1.64
C PRO A 127 20.38 -11.34 -1.12
N TYR A 128 19.81 -10.50 -1.99
CA TYR A 128 19.03 -9.32 -1.61
C TYR A 128 17.52 -9.51 -1.69
N GLY A 129 17.02 -10.76 -1.78
CA GLY A 129 15.59 -11.03 -1.80
C GLY A 129 14.90 -10.50 -0.54
N ASP A 130 13.94 -9.59 -0.72
CA ASP A 130 13.25 -8.90 0.38
C ASP A 130 11.72 -8.92 0.21
N PRO A 131 11.04 -9.99 0.64
CA PRO A 131 9.60 -10.14 0.43
C PRO A 131 8.71 -9.19 1.23
N MET A 132 9.21 -8.54 2.28
CA MET A 132 8.46 -7.49 2.96
C MET A 132 8.49 -6.16 2.21
N HIS A 133 9.53 -5.91 1.42
CA HIS A 133 9.87 -4.60 0.90
C HIS A 133 9.17 -4.23 -0.41
N PHE A 134 8.55 -3.05 -0.45
CA PHE A 134 7.95 -2.46 -1.65
C PHE A 134 8.42 -1.03 -1.81
N GLU A 135 8.79 -0.64 -3.03
CA GLU A 135 9.37 0.67 -3.30
C GLU A 135 8.87 1.29 -4.60
N ILE A 136 8.91 2.62 -4.67
CA ILE A 136 8.60 3.37 -5.89
C ILE A 136 9.79 3.32 -6.85
N THR A 137 9.52 3.01 -8.12
CA THR A 137 10.54 2.98 -9.19
C THR A 137 10.11 3.67 -10.49
N GLY A 138 8.84 4.07 -10.62
CA GLY A 138 8.30 4.62 -11.87
C GLY A 138 7.42 5.85 -11.68
N ASN A 139 6.71 6.23 -12.75
CA ASN A 139 5.85 7.41 -12.76
C ASN A 139 4.65 7.25 -11.78
N THR A 140 4.73 7.93 -10.65
CA THR A 140 3.71 7.91 -9.61
C THR A 140 2.43 8.62 -10.05
N ALA A 141 2.52 9.69 -10.83
CA ALA A 141 1.36 10.48 -11.25
C ALA A 141 0.40 9.67 -12.11
N THR A 142 0.90 8.93 -13.10
CA THR A 142 0.06 8.06 -13.95
C THR A 142 -0.65 6.98 -13.12
N THR A 143 0.06 6.37 -12.16
CA THR A 143 -0.53 5.34 -11.29
C THR A 143 -1.56 5.96 -10.35
N ALA A 144 -1.22 7.06 -9.68
CA ALA A 144 -2.10 7.76 -8.76
C ALA A 144 -3.37 8.26 -9.45
N ASN A 145 -3.29 8.77 -10.68
CA ASN A 145 -4.47 9.23 -11.44
C ASN A 145 -5.50 8.11 -11.66
N LYS A 146 -5.07 6.85 -11.83
CA LYS A 146 -5.96 5.69 -11.93
C LYS A 146 -6.60 5.30 -10.59
N LEU A 147 -5.96 5.65 -9.48
CA LEU A 147 -6.39 5.35 -8.12
C LEU A 147 -7.23 6.48 -7.50
N ARG A 148 -7.09 7.71 -7.98
CA ARG A 148 -7.72 8.90 -7.41
C ARG A 148 -9.24 8.74 -7.37
N GLY A 149 -9.77 9.05 -6.20
CA GLY A 149 -11.20 9.14 -5.96
C GLY A 149 -11.79 10.46 -6.46
N GLY A 150 -12.74 10.98 -5.69
CA GLY A 150 -13.50 12.18 -6.01
C GLY A 150 -14.81 12.24 -5.27
N LYS A 151 -15.62 13.25 -5.59
CA LYS A 151 -17.01 13.34 -5.13
C LYS A 151 -17.88 12.47 -6.03
N TYR A 152 -18.79 11.72 -5.43
CA TYR A 152 -19.73 10.85 -6.11
C TYR A 152 -21.13 10.99 -5.50
N LYS A 153 -22.16 10.72 -6.30
CA LYS A 153 -23.56 10.60 -5.85
C LYS A 153 -24.02 9.13 -5.92
N VAL A 154 -24.71 8.68 -4.89
CA VAL A 154 -25.31 7.34 -4.82
C VAL A 154 -26.47 7.23 -5.82
N LYS A 155 -26.37 6.32 -6.79
CA LYS A 155 -27.38 6.09 -7.85
C LYS A 155 -28.62 5.35 -7.33
N ARG A 156 -28.41 4.43 -6.39
CA ARG A 156 -29.43 3.58 -5.77
C ARG A 156 -29.02 3.33 -4.33
N ALA A 157 -29.99 3.23 -3.42
CA ALA A 157 -29.71 2.95 -2.02
C ALA A 157 -28.77 1.74 -1.89
N THR A 158 -27.73 1.89 -1.08
CA THR A 158 -26.65 0.90 -0.98
C THR A 158 -26.12 0.84 0.43
N TRP A 159 -25.51 -0.28 0.77
CA TRP A 159 -24.71 -0.40 1.97
C TRP A 159 -23.26 0.00 1.70
N LEU A 160 -22.68 0.62 2.71
CA LEU A 160 -21.26 0.72 2.94
C LEU A 160 -20.77 -0.54 3.66
N HIS A 161 -19.47 -0.79 3.53
CA HIS A 161 -18.86 -2.01 4.02
C HIS A 161 -17.57 -1.74 4.79
N ASP A 162 -17.23 -2.60 5.74
CA ASP A 162 -15.94 -2.60 6.45
C ASP A 162 -14.78 -3.13 5.58
N GLY A 163 -15.10 -3.74 4.42
CA GLY A 163 -14.13 -4.25 3.46
C GLY A 163 -14.68 -4.52 2.04
N PRO A 164 -13.80 -4.73 1.05
CA PRO A 164 -14.15 -4.95 -0.35
C PRO A 164 -14.61 -6.38 -0.66
N LYS A 165 -14.74 -7.26 0.33
CA LYS A 165 -15.38 -8.58 0.15
C LYS A 165 -16.91 -8.43 0.04
N GLY A 166 -17.49 -7.41 0.67
CA GLY A 166 -18.95 -7.20 0.74
C GLY A 166 -19.68 -8.29 1.53
N GLY A 167 -21.01 -8.31 1.51
CA GLY A 167 -21.84 -9.26 2.26
C GLY A 167 -22.68 -8.57 3.33
N THR A 168 -23.61 -9.29 3.96
CA THR A 168 -24.51 -8.77 5.02
C THR A 168 -23.77 -8.53 6.33
N LYS A 169 -22.90 -9.47 6.75
CA LYS A 169 -22.05 -9.36 7.95
C LYS A 169 -21.08 -8.18 7.91
N ASN A 170 -20.75 -7.72 6.71
CA ASN A 170 -19.79 -6.66 6.43
C ASN A 170 -20.50 -5.32 6.14
N ARG A 171 -21.76 -5.14 6.52
CA ARG A 171 -22.50 -3.89 6.28
C ARG A 171 -22.28 -2.95 7.47
N THR A 172 -21.79 -1.75 7.20
CA THR A 172 -21.56 -0.73 8.24
C THR A 172 -22.72 0.25 8.30
N ARG A 173 -23.02 0.92 7.18
CA ARG A 173 -24.03 1.98 7.10
C ARG A 173 -24.79 1.95 5.78
N LYS A 174 -26.10 2.20 5.83
CA LYS A 174 -26.94 2.36 4.63
C LYS A 174 -26.88 3.80 4.13
N LEU A 175 -26.72 3.98 2.82
CA LEU A 175 -26.83 5.26 2.13
C LEU A 175 -28.10 5.29 1.27
N ARG A 176 -28.75 6.45 1.25
CA ARG A 176 -29.94 6.69 0.42
C ARG A 176 -29.51 7.07 -1.00
N LYS A 177 -30.44 6.95 -1.96
CA LYS A 177 -30.25 7.50 -3.31
C LYS A 177 -30.00 9.01 -3.19
N GLY A 178 -29.08 9.55 -3.98
CA GLY A 178 -28.73 10.97 -3.99
C GLY A 178 -27.69 11.38 -2.93
N THR A 179 -27.42 10.56 -1.92
CA THR A 179 -26.37 10.86 -0.92
C THR A 179 -25.03 11.10 -1.61
N ARG A 180 -24.35 12.18 -1.23
CA ARG A 180 -23.00 12.50 -1.71
C ARG A 180 -21.98 11.76 -0.85
N VAL A 181 -20.99 11.17 -1.50
CA VAL A 181 -19.86 10.49 -0.84
C VAL A 181 -18.55 10.96 -1.45
N THR A 182 -17.55 11.16 -0.60
CA THR A 182 -16.18 11.42 -1.04
C THR A 182 -15.44 10.10 -1.02
N VAL A 183 -14.94 9.69 -2.18
CA VAL A 183 -14.03 8.56 -2.37
C VAL A 183 -12.60 9.08 -2.31
N VAL A 184 -11.75 8.42 -1.53
CA VAL A 184 -10.31 8.75 -1.44
C VAL A 184 -9.46 7.80 -2.28
N LEU A 185 -9.92 6.55 -2.46
CA LEU A 185 -9.20 5.54 -3.24
C LEU A 185 -10.18 4.69 -4.06
N ASN A 186 -9.94 4.59 -5.36
CA ASN A 186 -10.68 3.77 -6.30
C ASN A 186 -9.86 2.55 -6.74
N LEU A 187 -10.38 1.35 -6.49
CA LEU A 187 -9.77 0.08 -6.89
C LEU A 187 -10.57 -0.65 -7.99
N GLY A 188 -11.38 0.09 -8.74
CA GLY A 188 -12.20 -0.37 -9.85
C GLY A 188 -13.61 -0.77 -9.41
N LYS A 189 -13.79 -2.01 -8.92
CA LYS A 189 -15.12 -2.48 -8.45
C LYS A 189 -15.51 -1.89 -7.10
N TRP A 190 -14.52 -1.53 -6.31
CA TRP A 190 -14.65 -1.06 -4.94
C TRP A 190 -13.85 0.21 -4.74
N ALA A 191 -14.31 1.04 -3.82
CA ALA A 191 -13.61 2.25 -3.44
C ALA A 191 -13.73 2.52 -1.95
N LEU A 192 -12.68 3.11 -1.39
CA LEU A 192 -12.60 3.56 0.00
C LEU A 192 -13.12 5.00 0.06
N THR A 193 -14.05 5.25 0.96
CA THR A 193 -14.59 6.58 1.24
C THR A 193 -13.69 7.33 2.23
N ALA A 194 -13.83 8.65 2.28
CA ALA A 194 -13.14 9.50 3.26
C ALA A 194 -13.48 9.14 4.72
N LYS A 195 -14.56 8.40 4.95
CA LYS A 195 -14.98 7.93 6.28
C LYS A 195 -14.43 6.54 6.64
N GLY A 196 -13.54 5.96 5.81
CA GLY A 196 -12.97 4.63 6.03
C GLY A 196 -13.87 3.46 5.58
N ASP A 197 -15.10 3.73 5.14
CA ASP A 197 -16.00 2.72 4.61
C ASP A 197 -15.71 2.37 3.14
N TRP A 198 -16.12 1.17 2.73
CA TRP A 198 -16.06 0.67 1.36
C TRP A 198 -17.40 0.75 0.63
N ILE A 199 -17.37 1.19 -0.63
CA ILE A 199 -18.53 1.26 -1.50
C ILE A 199 -18.28 0.57 -2.85
N ARG A 200 -19.30 -0.09 -3.40
CA ARG A 200 -19.25 -0.65 -4.74
C ARG A 200 -19.39 0.46 -5.78
N MET A 201 -18.43 0.60 -6.69
CA MET A 201 -18.43 1.70 -7.67
C MET A 201 -19.64 1.68 -8.62
N LYS A 202 -20.21 0.50 -8.91
CA LYS A 202 -21.46 0.38 -9.69
C LYS A 202 -22.68 1.06 -9.05
N ARG A 203 -22.62 1.38 -7.75
CA ARG A 203 -23.70 2.01 -6.98
C ARG A 203 -23.61 3.54 -6.97
N VAL A 204 -22.54 4.11 -7.51
CA VAL A 204 -22.30 5.55 -7.53
C VAL A 204 -22.08 6.08 -8.95
N LYS A 205 -22.31 7.37 -9.16
CA LYS A 205 -21.83 8.16 -10.32
C LYS A 205 -20.96 9.28 -9.81
N LYS A 206 -19.93 9.63 -10.59
CA LYS A 206 -19.19 10.86 -10.37
C LYS A 206 -20.15 12.04 -10.52
#